data_AF-A0A2S6GVJ8-F1
#
_entry.id   AF-A0A2S6GVJ8-F1
#
_cell.length_a   1.000
_cell.length_b   1.000
_cell.length_c   1.000
_cell.angle_alpha   90.00
_cell.angle_beta   90.00
_cell.angle_gamma   90.00
#
_symmetry.space_group_name_H-M   'P 1'
#
loop_
_entity.id
_entity.type
_entity.pdbx_description
1 polymer ?
#
loop_
_entity_poly.entity_id
_entity_poly.type
_entity_poly.pdbx_seq_one_letter_code
_entity_poly.pdbx_strand_id
1 'polypeptide(L)' 'MITLDQQLEHQLEHIAVEQGISVSQLIEDFIMDYQSEREAVARAEQSYAEYKRTGQTVSLDQLIKDNDLED' A
#
# COMPACT_ATOMS: atom_id res chain seq x y z
N MET A 1 -18.57 12.19 10.45
CA MET A 1 -19.59 11.23 10.00
C MET A 1 -19.44 11.12 8.51
N ILE A 2 -19.03 9.94 8.01
CA ILE A 2 -18.98 9.68 6.58
C ILE A 2 -20.40 9.28 6.18
N THR A 3 -20.97 9.93 5.17
CA THR A 3 -22.27 9.52 4.64
C THR A 3 -22.01 8.53 3.53
N LEU A 4 -22.39 7.27 3.74
CA LEU A 4 -22.38 6.24 2.72
C LEU A 4 -23.73 6.24 2.01
N ASP A 5 -23.74 5.96 0.72
CA ASP A 5 -25.00 5.62 0.07
C ASP A 5 -25.47 4.24 0.55
N GLN A 6 -26.78 3.98 0.45
CA GLN A 6 -27.39 2.76 0.97
C GLN A 6 -26.86 1.49 0.29
N GLN A 7 -26.48 1.56 -0.99
CA GLN A 7 -25.95 0.40 -1.69
C GLN A 7 -24.54 0.07 -1.19
N LEU A 8 -23.70 1.09 -1.02
CA LEU A 8 -22.35 0.93 -0.48
C LEU A 8 -22.37 0.43 0.96
N GLU A 9 -23.25 0.95 1.81
CA GLU A 9 -23.43 0.49 3.19
C GLU A 9 -23.77 -1.00 3.23
N HIS A 10 -24.72 -1.45 2.41
CA HIS A 10 -25.13 -2.85 2.36
C HIS A 10 -24.04 -3.79 1.82
N GLN A 11 -23.24 -3.31 0.86
CA GLN A 11 -22.08 -4.05 0.36
C GLN A 11 -21.01 -4.21 1.44
N LEU A 12 -20.72 -3.15 2.19
CA LEU A 12 -19.74 -3.19 3.26
C LEU A 12 -20.20 -4.09 4.41
N GLU A 13 -21.49 -4.09 4.74
CA GLU A 13 -22.08 -5.02 5.72
C GLU A 13 -21.86 -6.47 5.30
N HIS A 14 -22.14 -6.80 4.02
CA HIS A 14 -21.95 -8.16 3.51
C HIS A 14 -20.49 -8.62 3.63
N ILE A 15 -19.55 -7.78 3.19
CA ILE A 15 -18.11 -8.09 3.24
C ILE A 15 -17.63 -8.23 4.68
N ALA A 16 -18.08 -7.33 5.57
CA ALA A 16 -17.73 -7.39 6.98
C ALA A 16 -18.21 -8.68 7.64
N VAL A 17 -19.43 -9.15 7.30
CA VAL A 17 -19.97 -10.44 7.76
C VAL A 17 -19.15 -11.62 7.23
N GLU A 18 -18.80 -11.64 5.95
CA GLU A 18 -17.98 -12.71 5.35
C GLU A 18 -16.60 -12.81 6.01
N GLN A 19 -16.03 -11.69 6.42
CA GLN A 19 -14.72 -11.61 7.08
C GLN A 19 -14.79 -11.73 8.61
N GLY A 20 -16.00 -11.73 9.20
CA GLY A 20 -16.19 -11.79 10.65
C GLY A 20 -15.74 -10.54 11.40
N ILE A 21 -15.71 -9.38 10.75
CA ILE A 21 -15.30 -8.09 11.32
C ILE A 21 -16.45 -7.07 11.31
N SER A 22 -16.24 -5.91 11.91
CA SER A 22 -17.20 -4.80 11.82
C SER A 22 -17.00 -3.97 10.56
N VAL A 23 -18.05 -3.31 10.08
CA VAL A 23 -17.95 -2.34 8.96
C VAL A 23 -16.95 -1.22 9.28
N SER A 24 -16.90 -0.74 10.52
CA SER A 24 -15.92 0.28 10.94
C SER A 24 -14.48 -0.22 10.78
N GLN A 25 -14.22 -1.45 11.21
CA GLN A 25 -12.90 -2.06 11.06
C GLN A 25 -12.52 -2.28 9.59
N LEU A 26 -13.48 -2.72 8.75
CA LEU A 26 -13.27 -2.84 7.31
C LEU A 26 -12.89 -1.49 6.66
N ILE A 27 -13.54 -0.40 7.08
CA ILE A 27 -13.22 0.95 6.59
C ILE A 27 -11.83 1.40 7.08
N GLU A 28 -11.49 1.13 8.34
CA GLU A 28 -10.17 1.47 8.90
C GLU A 28 -9.06 0.72 8.17
N ASP A 29 -9.20 -0.60 7.99
CA ASP A 29 -8.24 -1.44 7.28
C ASP A 29 -8.06 -0.94 5.83
N PHE A 30 -9.17 -0.65 5.13
CA PHE A 30 -9.13 -0.09 3.78
C PHE A 30 -8.37 1.24 3.70
N ILE A 31 -8.58 2.14 4.67
CA ILE A 31 -7.88 3.44 4.70
C ILE A 31 -6.39 3.23 4.94
N MET A 32 -6.01 2.32 5.84
CA MET A 32 -4.61 2.03 6.15
C MET A 32 -3.89 1.40 4.96
N ASP A 33 -4.53 0.45 4.28
CA ASP A 33 -3.99 -0.17 3.07
C ASP A 33 -3.80 0.86 1.96
N TYR A 34 -4.82 1.70 1.72
CA TYR A 34 -4.73 2.77 0.72
C TYR A 34 -3.59 3.76 1.03
N GLN A 35 -3.40 4.14 2.30
CA GLN A 35 -2.29 5.02 2.69
C GLN A 35 -0.93 4.36 2.42
N SER A 36 -0.77 3.09 2.82
CA SER A 36 0.45 2.31 2.58
C SER A 36 0.78 2.21 1.08
N GLU A 37 -0.21 1.93 0.24
CA GLU A 37 -0.04 1.90 -1.22
C GLU A 37 0.37 3.27 -1.78
N ARG A 38 -0.27 4.34 -1.34
CA ARG A 38 0.06 5.72 -1.75
C ARG A 38 1.49 6.09 -1.38
N GLU A 39 1.95 5.71 -0.19
CA GLU A 39 3.34 5.92 0.23
C GLU A 39 4.32 5.09 -0.59
N ALA A 40 3.98 3.83 -0.90
CA ALA A 40 4.83 2.97 -1.74
C ALA A 40 5.01 3.56 -3.15
N VAL A 41 3.93 4.05 -3.76
CA VAL A 41 3.98 4.75 -5.05
C VAL A 41 4.85 6.01 -4.96
N ALA A 42 4.66 6.84 -3.94
CA ALA A 42 5.47 8.05 -3.77
C ALA A 42 6.97 7.74 -3.61
N ARG A 43 7.33 6.69 -2.85
CA ARG A 43 8.72 6.24 -2.72
C ARG A 43 9.29 5.77 -4.06
N ALA A 44 8.51 5.03 -4.85
CA ALA A 44 8.93 4.57 -6.17
C ALA A 44 9.16 5.74 -7.14
N GLU A 45 8.25 6.70 -7.17
CA GLU A 45 8.38 7.91 -7.99
C GLU A 45 9.60 8.74 -7.60
N GLN A 46 9.84 8.92 -6.29
CA GLN A 46 11.02 9.62 -5.79
C GLN A 46 12.31 8.90 -6.18
N SER A 47 12.37 7.59 -5.99
CA SER A 47 13.54 6.78 -6.35
C SER A 47 13.84 6.87 -7.85
N TYR A 48 12.80 6.83 -8.69
CA TYR A 48 12.96 6.97 -10.13
C TYR A 48 13.38 8.39 -10.55
N ALA A 49 12.85 9.42 -9.88
CA ALA A 49 13.27 10.80 -10.12
C ALA A 49 14.74 11.03 -9.74
N GLU A 50 15.18 10.46 -8.62
CA GLU A 50 16.57 10.50 -8.17
C GLU A 50 17.50 9.77 -9.14
N TYR A 51 17.12 8.59 -9.62
CA TYR A 51 17.83 7.89 -10.69
C TYR A 51 17.98 8.76 -11.94
N LYS A 52 16.89 9.36 -12.43
CA LYS A 52 16.94 10.26 -13.61
C LYS A 52 17.88 11.45 -13.40
N ARG A 53 17.99 11.96 -12.17
CA ARG A 53 18.85 13.10 -11.83
C ARG A 53 20.32 12.72 -11.73
N THR A 54 20.62 11.58 -11.13
CA THR A 54 21.99 11.19 -10.75
C THR A 54 22.63 10.23 -11.74
N GLY A 55 21.83 9.47 -12.50
CA GLY A 55 22.29 8.36 -13.33
C GLY A 55 22.92 7.23 -12.52
N GLN A 56 22.81 7.24 -11.18
CA GLN A 56 23.42 6.23 -10.34
C GLN A 56 22.69 4.91 -10.52
N THR A 57 23.42 3.92 -10.99
CA THR A 57 22.99 2.54 -11.02
C THR A 57 23.71 1.76 -9.93
N VAL A 58 23.01 0.81 -9.33
CA VAL A 58 23.59 -0.18 -8.43
C VAL A 58 23.56 -1.53 -9.15
N SER A 59 24.62 -2.33 -9.03
CA SER A 59 24.62 -3.67 -9.60
C SER A 59 23.74 -4.61 -8.77
N LEU A 60 23.22 -5.66 -9.40
CA LEU A 60 22.46 -6.69 -8.71
C LEU A 60 23.29 -7.36 -7.61
N ASP A 61 24.58 -7.63 -7.87
CA ASP A 61 25.50 -8.22 -6.88
C ASP A 61 25.66 -7.32 -5.63
N GLN A 62 25.70 -6.00 -5.82
CA GLN A 62 25.80 -5.06 -4.71
C GLN A 62 24.49 -5.00 -3.92
N LEU A 63 23.33 -5.06 -4.61
CA LEU A 63 22.02 -5.13 -3.95
C LEU A 63 21.86 -6.38 -3.09
N ILE A 64 22.34 -7.54 -3.57
CA ILE A 64 22.29 -8.81 -2.82
C ILE A 64 23.11 -8.69 -1.53
N LYS A 65 24.33 -8.12 -1.62
CA LYS A 65 25.19 -7.85 -0.47
C LYS A 65 24.59 -6.87 0.52
N ASP A 66 24.04 -5.76 0.03
CA ASP A 66 23.52 -4.68 0.88
C ASP A 66 22.25 -5.09 1.65
N ASN A 67 21.55 -6.14 1.20
CA ASN A 67 20.31 -6.63 1.82
C ASN A 67 20.48 -7.97 2.55
N ASP A 68 21.73 -8.43 2.76
CA ASP A 68 22.04 -9.72 3.40
C ASP A 68 21.27 -10.90 2.75
N LEU A 69 21.15 -10.87 1.42
CA LEU A 69 20.47 -11.90 0.61
C LEU A 69 21.47 -12.95 0.08
N GLU A 70 22.71 -12.97 0.58
CA GLU A 70 23.67 -14.02 0.25
C GLU A 70 23.28 -15.31 1.00
N ASP A 71 22.89 -16.35 0.25
CA ASP A 71 22.59 -17.72 0.74
C ASP A 71 23.78 -18.39 1.44
#